data_AF-A0A953RGJ7-F1
#
_entry.id   AF-A0A953RGJ7-F1
#
_cell.length_a   1.000
_cell.length_b   1.000
_cell.length_c   1.000
_cell.angle_alpha   90.00
_cell.angle_beta   90.00
_cell.angle_gamma   90.00
#
_symmetry.space_group_name_H-M   'P 1'
#
loop_
_entity.id
_entity.type
_entity.pdbx_description
1 polymer ?
#
loop_
_entity_poly.entity_id
_entity_poly.type
_entity_poly.pdbx_seq_one_letter_code
_entity_poly.pdbx_strand_id
1 'polypeptide(L)'
;MQAQRKAAPRQFELKSESPKFWDLFDQAATLQKMAGDFGFTEGPVWDGRGFLYVSDEEKNKIYRVFPDGRKEELLSQSRHRHYLLPGEFQADG
;
A
#
# COMPACT_ATOMS: atom_id res chain seq x y z
N MET A 1 -12.53 -17.80 23.69
CA MET A 1 -12.70 -16.89 22.53
C MET A 1 -12.49 -15.47 23.01
N GLN A 2 -11.30 -14.87 22.84
CA GLN A 2 -11.10 -13.46 23.18
C GLN A 2 -11.44 -12.61 21.95
N ALA A 3 -12.47 -11.78 22.04
CA ALA A 3 -12.78 -10.79 21.01
C ALA A 3 -11.67 -9.72 21.02
N GLN A 4 -10.92 -9.65 19.93
CA GLN A 4 -9.87 -8.66 19.76
C GLN A 4 -10.51 -7.28 19.68
N ARG A 5 -10.28 -6.43 20.69
CA ARG A 5 -10.75 -5.04 20.69
C ARG A 5 -10.12 -4.33 19.49
N LYS A 6 -10.94 -3.92 18.52
CA LYS A 6 -10.51 -3.01 17.45
C LYS A 6 -10.10 -1.68 18.11
N ALA A 7 -8.83 -1.32 18.00
CA ALA A 7 -8.35 -0.01 18.42
C ALA A 7 -9.12 1.08 17.65
N ALA A 8 -9.39 2.20 18.32
CA ALA A 8 -9.98 3.36 17.65
C ALA A 8 -9.09 3.79 16.47
N PRO A 9 -9.68 4.21 15.33
CA PRO A 9 -8.90 4.65 14.19
C PRO A 9 -8.00 5.82 14.58
N ARG A 10 -6.76 5.80 14.10
CA ARG A 10 -5.81 6.90 14.28
C ARG A 10 -6.40 8.16 13.64
N GLN A 11 -6.31 9.28 14.36
CA GLN A 11 -6.70 10.58 13.86
C GLN A 11 -5.45 11.28 13.33
N PHE A 12 -5.59 11.99 12.21
CA PHE A 12 -4.53 12.74 11.57
C PHE A 12 -5.03 14.17 11.36
N GLU A 13 -4.15 15.14 11.61
CA GLU A 13 -4.43 16.56 11.42
C GLU A 13 -3.21 17.25 10.80
N LEU A 14 -3.43 18.29 10.00
CA LEU A 14 -2.36 19.13 9.49
C LEU A 14 -1.87 20.04 10.62
N LYS A 15 -0.60 19.92 10.99
CA LYS A 15 0.07 20.84 11.92
C LYS A 15 1.10 21.65 11.17
N SER A 16 0.96 22.97 11.29
CA SER A 16 1.89 23.92 10.72
C SER A 16 3.00 24.24 11.72
N GLU A 17 4.24 23.90 11.39
CA GLU A 17 5.43 24.32 12.15
C GLU A 17 5.91 25.74 11.77
N SER A 18 5.36 26.33 10.70
CA SER A 18 5.68 27.71 10.31
C SER A 18 4.54 28.37 9.52
N PRO A 19 4.34 29.70 9.60
CA PRO A 19 3.26 30.38 8.88
C PRO A 19 3.25 30.15 7.37
N LYS A 20 4.43 29.96 6.74
CA LYS A 20 4.59 29.72 5.30
C LYS A 20 3.98 28.40 4.82
N PHE A 21 3.67 27.47 5.72
CA PHE A 21 2.96 26.24 5.36
C PHE A 21 1.61 26.54 4.69
N TRP A 22 0.91 27.56 5.17
CA TRP A 22 -0.39 27.96 4.66
C TRP A 22 -0.34 28.70 3.32
N ASP A 23 0.85 29.02 2.81
CA ASP A 23 1.03 29.49 1.44
C ASP A 23 0.91 28.32 0.43
N LEU A 24 1.07 27.08 0.90
CA LEU A 24 1.04 25.85 0.08
C LEU A 24 -0.27 25.07 0.20
N PHE A 25 -0.96 25.17 1.33
CA PHE A 25 -2.17 24.41 1.64
C PHE A 25 -3.27 25.34 2.16
N ASP A 26 -4.51 25.09 1.72
CA ASP A 26 -5.69 25.74 2.29
C ASP A 26 -5.80 25.39 3.80
N GLN A 27 -6.12 26.37 4.63
CA GLN A 27 -6.31 26.17 6.07
C GLN A 27 -7.47 25.22 6.41
N ALA A 28 -8.45 25.11 5.52
CA ALA A 28 -9.56 24.18 5.63
C ALA A 28 -9.26 22.80 5.00
N ALA A 29 -8.06 22.58 4.45
CA ALA A 29 -7.71 21.29 3.86
C ALA A 29 -7.71 20.17 4.92
N THR A 30 -8.40 19.08 4.61
CA THR A 30 -8.48 17.90 5.49
C THR A 30 -7.76 16.72 4.87
N LEU A 31 -7.03 15.96 5.68
CA LEU A 31 -6.43 14.71 5.24
C LEU A 31 -7.52 13.65 5.03
N GLN A 32 -7.56 13.03 3.85
CA GLN A 32 -8.53 12.00 3.52
C GLN A 32 -7.83 10.65 3.29
N LYS A 33 -8.39 9.59 3.88
CA LYS A 33 -7.91 8.23 3.64
C LYS A 33 -8.40 7.76 2.27
N MET A 34 -7.48 7.54 1.33
CA MET A 34 -7.83 7.01 0.00
C MET A 34 -8.23 5.54 0.02
N ALA A 35 -7.55 4.67 0.76
CA ALA A 35 -7.91 3.25 0.88
C ALA A 35 -7.32 2.62 2.14
N GLY A 36 -7.81 1.43 2.51
CA GLY A 36 -7.35 0.66 3.67
C GLY A 36 -7.01 -0.79 3.35
N ASP A 37 -6.82 -1.59 4.39
CA ASP A 37 -6.59 -3.04 4.32
C ASP A 37 -5.36 -3.43 3.49
N PHE A 38 -4.26 -2.71 3.68
CA PHE A 38 -2.92 -3.05 3.21
C PHE A 38 -2.09 -3.62 4.35
N GLY A 39 -1.01 -4.33 4.03
CA GLY A 39 0.01 -4.71 4.99
C GLY A 39 1.00 -3.58 5.20
N PHE A 40 1.82 -3.32 4.18
CA PHE A 40 2.82 -2.24 4.18
C PHE A 40 2.89 -1.56 2.81
N THR A 41 2.40 -0.32 2.72
CA THR A 41 2.29 0.44 1.46
C THR A 41 3.57 1.19 1.13
N GLU A 42 4.09 1.03 -0.09
CA GLU A 42 5.30 1.70 -0.57
C GLU A 42 5.16 2.16 -2.03
N GLY A 43 6.06 3.08 -2.43
CA GLY A 43 6.22 3.53 -3.81
C GLY A 43 4.94 4.05 -4.50
N PRO A 44 4.21 5.02 -3.91
CA PRO A 44 3.01 5.57 -4.53
C PRO A 44 3.34 6.34 -5.83
N VAL A 45 2.64 6.05 -6.92
CA VAL A 45 2.76 6.77 -8.20
C VAL A 45 1.38 7.20 -8.71
N TRP A 46 1.18 8.50 -8.93
CA TRP A 46 -0.06 9.02 -9.49
C TRP A 46 -0.12 8.83 -11.01
N ASP A 47 -1.24 8.31 -11.50
CA ASP A 47 -1.52 8.21 -12.92
C ASP A 47 -2.49 9.32 -13.35
N GLY A 48 -2.21 9.99 -14.47
CA GLY A 48 -3.05 11.06 -15.01
C GLY A 48 -4.49 10.66 -15.33
N ARG A 49 -4.80 9.36 -15.37
CA ARG A 49 -6.16 8.83 -15.51
C ARG A 49 -6.97 8.82 -14.21
N GLY A 50 -6.40 9.29 -13.08
CA GLY A 50 -7.13 9.54 -11.84
C GLY A 50 -7.07 8.42 -10.81
N PHE A 51 -5.96 7.68 -10.74
CA PHE A 51 -5.74 6.66 -9.72
C PHE A 51 -4.26 6.59 -9.32
N LEU A 52 -4.00 5.97 -8.17
CA LEU A 52 -2.67 5.74 -7.62
C LEU A 52 -2.24 4.29 -7.83
N TYR A 53 -1.00 4.06 -8.29
CA TYR A 53 -0.33 2.77 -8.12
C TYR A 53 0.34 2.72 -6.75
N VAL A 54 0.18 1.62 -6.03
CA VAL A 54 0.86 1.39 -4.75
C VAL A 54 1.29 -0.08 -4.61
N SER A 55 2.49 -0.30 -4.09
CA SER A 55 2.99 -1.64 -3.74
C SER A 55 2.57 -1.98 -2.31
N ASP A 56 2.16 -3.22 -2.07
CA ASP A 56 1.98 -3.80 -0.74
C ASP A 56 3.04 -4.88 -0.52
N GLU A 57 4.10 -4.54 0.22
CA GLU A 57 5.30 -5.40 0.35
C GLU A 57 5.00 -6.69 1.13
N GLU A 58 4.13 -6.63 2.13
CA GLU A 58 3.74 -7.80 2.91
C GLU A 58 2.87 -8.75 2.10
N LYS A 59 2.00 -8.20 1.23
CA LYS A 59 1.11 -9.00 0.36
C LYS A 59 1.73 -9.39 -0.97
N ASN A 60 2.89 -8.82 -1.31
CA ASN A 60 3.59 -9.02 -2.58
C ASN A 60 2.72 -8.69 -3.81
N LYS A 61 1.98 -7.57 -3.74
CA LYS A 61 0.99 -7.14 -4.74
C LYS A 61 1.16 -5.68 -5.09
N ILE A 62 0.82 -5.34 -6.33
CA ILE A 62 0.66 -3.95 -6.79
C ILE A 62 -0.84 -3.69 -6.97
N TYR A 63 -1.33 -2.57 -6.44
CA TYR A 63 -2.72 -2.16 -6.57
C TYR A 63 -2.86 -0.85 -7.35
N ARG A 64 -3.96 -0.70 -8.08
CA ARG A 64 -4.54 0.59 -8.44
C ARG A 64 -5.49 1.01 -7.32
N VAL A 65 -5.43 2.26 -6.89
CA VAL A 65 -6.28 2.82 -5.83
C VAL A 65 -6.98 4.07 -6.36
N PHE A 66 -8.30 4.10 -6.23
CA PHE A 66 -9.15 5.17 -6.73
C PHE A 66 -9.58 6.11 -5.59
N PRO A 67 -9.90 7.38 -5.89
CA PRO A 67 -10.37 8.34 -4.87
C PRO A 67 -11.65 7.93 -4.13
N ASP A 68 -12.45 7.04 -4.71
CA ASP A 68 -13.69 6.52 -4.14
C ASP A 68 -13.48 5.42 -3.07
N GLY A 69 -12.23 5.04 -2.77
CA GLY A 69 -11.93 3.95 -1.84
C GLY A 69 -11.68 2.60 -2.50
N ARG A 70 -12.03 2.44 -3.79
CA ARG A 70 -11.84 1.19 -4.50
C ARG A 70 -10.36 0.93 -4.73
N LYS A 71 -9.95 -0.33 -4.59
CA LYS A 71 -8.64 -0.80 -5.02
C LYS A 71 -8.76 -2.04 -5.87
N GLU A 72 -7.89 -2.16 -6.86
CA GLU A 72 -7.84 -3.27 -7.79
C GLU A 72 -6.43 -3.83 -7.82
N GLU A 73 -6.31 -5.14 -7.65
CA GLU A 73 -5.04 -5.83 -7.86
C GLU A 73 -4.65 -5.74 -9.33
N LEU A 74 -3.45 -5.25 -9.59
CA LEU A 74 -2.88 -5.19 -10.93
C LEU A 74 -2.01 -6.43 -11.20
N LEU A 75 -1.12 -6.72 -10.25
CA LEU A 75 -0.14 -7.78 -10.34
C LEU A 75 0.05 -8.40 -8.96
N SER A 76 0.14 -9.73 -8.93
CA SER A 76 0.59 -10.50 -7.77
C SER A 76 1.82 -11.29 -8.18
N GLN A 77 2.94 -11.08 -7.49
CA GLN A 77 4.10 -11.95 -7.67
C GLN A 77 3.84 -13.23 -6.87
N SER A 78 3.34 -14.27 -7.54
CA SER A 78 3.36 -15.62 -6.98
C SER A 78 4.81 -16.00 -6.76
N ARG A 79 5.26 -16.12 -5.51
CA ARG A 79 6.59 -16.63 -5.20
C ARG A 79 6.69 -18.08 -5.71
N HIS A 80 7.12 -18.29 -6.95
CA HIS A 80 7.72 -19.55 -7.36
C HIS A 80 9.08 -19.63 -6.66
N ARG A 81 9.07 -20.06 -5.39
CA ARG A 81 10.29 -20.59 -4.77
C ARG A 81 10.56 -21.95 -5.42
N HIS A 82 11.26 -21.95 -6.54
CA HIS A 82 12.05 -23.12 -6.90
C HIS A 82 13.18 -23.20 -5.88
N TYR A 83 12.97 -23.96 -4.80
CA TYR A 83 14.09 -24.58 -4.14
C TYR A 83 14.55 -25.68 -5.10
N LEU A 84 15.69 -25.48 -5.76
CA LEU A 84 16.47 -26.63 -6.21
C LEU A 84 16.83 -27.37 -4.93
N LEU A 85 16.23 -28.55 -4.72
CA LEU A 85 16.77 -29.49 -3.75
C LEU A 85 18.19 -29.83 -4.22
N PRO A 86 19.22 -29.75 -3.36
CA PRO A 86 20.50 -30.31 -3.72
C PRO A 86 20.33 -31.84 -3.75
N GLY A 87 20.35 -32.45 -4.93
CA GLY A 87 20.29 -33.92 -5.01
C GLY A 87 20.01 -34.57 -6.36
N GLU A 88 19.44 -33.89 -7.35
CA GLU A 88 19.14 -34.55 -8.64
C GLU A 88 20.20 -34.22 -9.68
N PHE A 89 21.34 -34.91 -9.57
CA PHE A 89 22.25 -35.12 -10.70
C PHE A 89 21.87 -36.47 -11.31
N GLN A 90 21.04 -36.45 -12.35
CA GLN A 90 20.84 -37.62 -13.21
C GLN A 90 21.99 -37.62 -14.22
N ALA A 91 22.97 -38.50 -14.02
CA ALA A 91 23.95 -38.80 -15.05
C ALA A 91 23.28 -39.74 -16.05
N ASP A 92 22.99 -39.22 -17.24
CA ASP A 92 22.70 -40.05 -18.39
C ASP A 92 24.01 -40.78 -18.78
N GLY A 93 23.90 -42.10 -18.99
CA GLY A 93 25.02 -43.04 -19.06
C GLY A 93 25.95 -42.93 -20.26
#